data_AF-A0A3S3RUC4-F1
#
_entry.id   AF-A0A3S3RUC4-F1
#
_cell.length_a   1.000
_cell.length_b   1.000
_cell.length_c   1.000
_cell.angle_alpha   90.00
_cell.angle_beta   90.00
_cell.angle_gamma   90.00
#
_symmetry.space_group_name_H-M   'P 1'
#
loop_
_entity.id
_entity.type
_entity.pdbx_description
1 polymer ?
#
loop_
_entity_poly.entity_id
_entity_poly.type
_entity_poly.pdbx_seq_one_letter_code
_entity_poly.pdbx_strand_id
1 'polypeptide(L)'
;MSLFEPTGLPEWKWPRMPVYNGFTHEERVRGWQLIHHFIDNGWLAKAKRCSISGSTENIQAHCENYYSPWSPYPVSRSIHMVLHRRFRQPNPWKRILEMYTVTGQEWFSNLSLEPIDLAAILRAKHGPGIADVFCKAQSVRLAGVQAAARC
;
A
#
# COMPACT_ATOMS: atom_id res chain seq x y z
N MET A 1 -20.00 -12.29 8.57
CA MET A 1 -20.31 -11.11 7.75
C MET A 1 -19.94 -9.89 8.57
N SER A 2 -18.89 -9.17 8.16
CA SER A 2 -18.42 -7.95 8.84
C SER A 2 -19.45 -6.85 8.66
N LEU A 3 -19.91 -6.24 9.76
CA LEU A 3 -21.05 -5.32 9.80
C LEU A 3 -20.78 -3.94 9.16
N PHE A 4 -19.62 -3.72 8.54
CA PHE A 4 -19.16 -2.36 8.20
C PHE A 4 -18.29 -2.26 6.96
N GLU A 5 -18.66 -2.95 5.88
CA GLU A 5 -18.09 -2.63 4.57
C GLU A 5 -18.69 -1.30 4.07
N PRO A 6 -17.88 -0.26 3.76
CA PRO A 6 -18.41 1.00 3.25
C PRO A 6 -19.18 0.77 1.95
N THR A 7 -20.27 1.51 1.74
CA THR A 7 -20.98 1.52 0.46
C THR A 7 -20.25 2.39 -0.55
N GLY A 8 -20.45 2.13 -1.85
CA GLY A 8 -19.87 2.95 -2.92
C GLY A 8 -18.36 2.81 -3.10
N LEU A 9 -17.76 1.70 -2.66
CA LEU A 9 -16.34 1.42 -2.93
C LEU A 9 -16.10 1.38 -4.45
N PRO A 10 -14.95 1.90 -4.92
CA PRO A 10 -14.65 1.86 -6.33
C PRO A 10 -14.48 0.42 -6.82
N GLU A 11 -14.93 0.17 -8.04
CA GLU A 11 -14.83 -1.13 -8.69
C GLU A 11 -13.45 -1.30 -9.34
N TRP A 12 -12.84 -2.46 -9.14
CA TRP A 12 -11.60 -2.82 -9.82
C TRP A 12 -11.91 -3.29 -11.25
N LYS A 13 -11.56 -2.48 -12.26
CA LYS A 13 -11.87 -2.75 -13.68
C LYS A 13 -10.70 -3.33 -14.48
N TRP A 14 -9.58 -3.65 -13.83
CA TRP A 14 -8.38 -4.17 -14.49
C TRP A 14 -8.26 -5.69 -14.35
N PRO A 15 -7.42 -6.35 -15.16
CA PRO A 15 -7.18 -7.78 -15.04
C PRO A 15 -6.75 -8.22 -13.64
N ARG A 16 -6.93 -9.50 -13.35
CA ARG A 16 -6.49 -10.13 -12.10
C ARG A 16 -5.00 -9.89 -11.89
N MET A 17 -4.66 -9.36 -10.73
CA MET A 17 -3.28 -9.11 -10.34
C MET A 17 -2.59 -10.41 -9.89
N PRO A 18 -1.28 -10.59 -10.17
CA PRO A 18 -0.52 -11.68 -9.58
C PRO A 18 -0.37 -11.49 -8.07
N VAL A 19 -0.09 -12.58 -7.38
CA VAL A 19 0.31 -12.56 -5.97
C VAL A 19 1.54 -11.66 -5.81
N TYR A 20 1.54 -10.84 -4.78
CA TYR A 20 2.61 -9.89 -4.48
C TYR A 20 2.91 -9.95 -2.99
N ASN A 21 4.12 -10.37 -2.62
CA ASN A 21 4.51 -10.62 -1.23
C ASN A 21 3.51 -11.49 -0.43
N GLY A 22 2.92 -12.50 -1.08
CA GLY A 22 1.90 -13.36 -0.49
C GLY A 22 0.48 -12.78 -0.45
N PHE A 23 0.30 -11.50 -0.80
CA PHE A 23 -1.03 -10.90 -0.89
C PHE A 23 -1.75 -11.32 -2.17
N THR A 24 -2.98 -11.81 -2.03
CA THR A 24 -3.81 -12.23 -3.15
C THR A 24 -4.34 -11.03 -3.94
N HIS A 25 -4.95 -11.31 -5.10
CA HIS A 25 -5.63 -10.27 -5.87
C HIS A 25 -6.69 -9.54 -5.04
N GLU A 26 -7.52 -10.30 -4.34
CA GLU A 26 -8.64 -9.80 -3.54
C GLU A 26 -8.13 -8.93 -2.39
N GLU A 27 -7.09 -9.37 -1.67
CA GLU A 27 -6.47 -8.58 -0.59
C GLU A 27 -5.90 -7.25 -1.09
N ARG A 28 -5.29 -7.27 -2.28
CA ARG A 28 -4.74 -6.06 -2.91
C ARG A 28 -5.83 -5.09 -3.37
N VAL A 29 -6.90 -5.61 -3.97
CA VAL A 29 -8.07 -4.81 -4.36
C VAL A 29 -8.72 -4.18 -3.14
N ARG A 30 -8.88 -4.93 -2.05
CA ARG A 30 -9.44 -4.43 -0.79
C ARG A 30 -8.60 -3.28 -0.20
N GLY A 31 -7.28 -3.41 -0.19
CA GLY A 31 -6.39 -2.32 0.20
C GLY A 31 -6.52 -1.09 -0.70
N TRP A 32 -6.60 -1.29 -2.02
CA TRP A 32 -6.81 -0.21 -3.00
C TRP A 32 -8.14 0.51 -2.80
N GLN A 33 -9.24 -0.24 -2.61
CA GLN A 33 -10.56 0.32 -2.33
C GLN A 33 -10.56 1.19 -1.07
N LEU A 34 -9.91 0.72 -0.01
CA LEU A 34 -9.84 1.45 1.25
C LEU A 34 -9.02 2.75 1.13
N ILE A 35 -7.89 2.74 0.40
CA ILE A 35 -7.11 3.96 0.11
C ILE A 35 -7.97 4.99 -0.60
N HIS A 36 -8.67 4.58 -1.66
CA HIS A 36 -9.51 5.49 -2.43
C HIS A 36 -10.68 6.01 -1.61
N HIS A 37 -11.35 5.15 -0.85
CA HIS A 37 -12.38 5.56 0.09
C HIS A 37 -11.87 6.63 1.07
N PHE A 38 -10.67 6.45 1.62
CA PHE A 38 -10.07 7.43 2.54
C PHE A 38 -9.71 8.76 1.86
N ILE A 39 -9.24 8.72 0.61
CA ILE A 39 -8.95 9.93 -0.16
C ILE A 39 -10.24 10.68 -0.49
N ASP A 40 -11.27 9.98 -0.96
CA ASP A 40 -12.53 10.56 -1.39
C ASP A 40 -13.31 11.18 -0.21
N ASN A 41 -13.09 10.67 1.00
CA ASN A 41 -13.65 11.24 2.25
C ASN A 41 -12.73 12.26 2.93
N GLY A 42 -11.58 12.60 2.34
CA GLY A 42 -10.65 13.60 2.86
C GLY A 42 -9.83 13.15 4.08
N TRP A 43 -9.82 11.85 4.42
CA TRP A 43 -9.03 11.30 5.53
C TRP A 43 -7.58 11.01 5.15
N LEU A 44 -7.32 10.80 3.86
CA LEU A 44 -5.96 10.75 3.30
C LEU A 44 -5.78 11.84 2.26
N ALA A 45 -4.71 12.61 2.40
CA ALA A 45 -4.35 13.58 1.39
C ALA A 45 -3.90 12.89 0.10
N LYS A 46 -4.42 13.36 -1.05
CA LYS A 46 -3.91 12.94 -2.36
C LYS A 46 -2.49 13.48 -2.54
N ALA A 47 -1.51 12.57 -2.57
CA ALA A 47 -0.12 12.94 -2.73
C ALA A 47 0.14 13.60 -4.09
N LYS A 48 1.01 14.62 -4.09
CA LYS A 48 1.35 15.43 -5.27
C LYS A 48 2.74 15.14 -5.85
N ARG A 49 3.57 14.39 -5.12
CA ARG A 49 4.96 14.10 -5.48
C ARG A 49 5.31 12.65 -5.20
N CYS A 50 6.14 12.07 -6.05
CA CYS A 50 6.73 10.76 -5.85
C CYS A 50 7.74 10.83 -4.69
N SER A 51 7.63 9.93 -3.72
CA SER A 51 8.55 9.82 -2.58
C SER A 51 9.92 9.25 -2.94
N ILE A 52 10.11 8.78 -4.19
CA ILE A 52 11.39 8.27 -4.69
C ILE A 52 12.08 9.34 -5.55
N SER A 53 11.41 9.80 -6.61
CA SER A 53 12.04 10.72 -7.58
C SER A 53 11.66 12.20 -7.44
N GLY A 54 10.68 12.54 -6.60
CA GLY A 54 10.15 13.89 -6.50
C GLY A 54 9.26 14.34 -7.66
N SER A 55 9.11 13.52 -8.72
CA SER A 55 8.24 13.78 -9.87
C SER A 55 6.79 14.07 -9.43
N THR A 56 6.10 14.94 -10.17
CA THR A 56 4.68 15.28 -9.96
C THR A 56 3.75 14.57 -10.92
N GLU A 57 4.29 13.75 -11.82
CA GLU A 57 3.52 13.11 -12.91
C GLU A 57 2.91 11.77 -12.47
N ASN A 58 1.60 11.61 -12.72
CA ASN A 58 0.88 10.34 -12.59
C ASN A 58 1.18 9.61 -11.25
N ILE A 59 0.97 10.31 -10.14
CA ILE A 59 1.22 9.79 -8.79
C ILE A 59 0.18 8.74 -8.42
N GLN A 60 0.67 7.58 -7.98
CA GLN A 60 -0.12 6.44 -7.56
C GLN A 60 0.22 6.09 -6.11
N ALA A 61 -0.74 5.47 -5.41
CA ALA A 61 -0.55 4.94 -4.08
C ALA A 61 0.02 3.51 -4.18
N HIS A 62 1.15 3.26 -3.54
CA HIS A 62 1.78 1.95 -3.45
C HIS A 62 1.80 1.44 -2.01
N CYS A 63 1.60 0.13 -1.83
CA CYS A 63 1.72 -0.55 -0.55
C CYS A 63 2.58 -1.81 -0.67
N GLU A 64 3.55 -1.97 0.23
CA GLU A 64 4.21 -3.26 0.46
C GLU A 64 3.37 -4.16 1.38
N ASN A 65 2.66 -3.56 2.34
CA ASN A 65 1.75 -4.22 3.27
C ASN A 65 0.30 -3.80 2.99
N TYR A 66 -0.47 -4.70 2.36
CA TYR A 66 -1.88 -4.42 2.03
C TYR A 66 -2.84 -4.57 3.20
N TYR A 67 -2.38 -5.03 4.38
CA TYR A 67 -3.19 -5.06 5.61
C TYR A 67 -3.11 -3.77 6.43
N SER A 68 -2.24 -2.83 6.03
CA SER A 68 -2.16 -1.47 6.62
C SER A 68 -2.16 -0.39 5.53
N PRO A 69 -3.21 -0.30 4.69
CA PRO A 69 -3.19 0.53 3.49
C PRO A 69 -3.41 2.04 3.76
N TRP A 70 -3.50 2.48 5.02
CA TRP A 70 -3.72 3.89 5.39
C TRP A 70 -2.45 4.76 5.40
N SER A 71 -1.29 4.21 5.02
CA SER A 71 -0.07 4.99 4.81
C SER A 71 0.63 4.54 3.51
N PRO A 72 0.00 4.79 2.34
CA PRO A 72 0.57 4.37 1.07
C PRO A 72 1.77 5.24 0.71
N TYR A 73 2.77 4.64 0.07
CA TYR A 73 3.89 5.38 -0.52
C TYR A 73 3.47 6.00 -1.84
N PRO A 74 3.63 7.33 -2.03
CA PRO A 74 3.29 7.95 -3.28
C PRO A 74 4.41 7.71 -4.30
N VAL A 75 4.09 7.04 -5.41
CA VAL A 75 5.08 6.66 -6.42
C VAL A 75 4.58 7.08 -7.81
N SER A 76 5.46 7.62 -8.66
CA SER A 76 5.10 7.88 -10.05
C SER A 76 4.78 6.57 -10.77
N ARG A 77 3.85 6.59 -11.72
CA ARG A 77 3.44 5.38 -12.46
C ARG A 77 4.62 4.59 -13.03
N SER A 78 5.65 5.27 -13.55
CA SER A 78 6.83 4.61 -14.12
C SER A 78 7.59 3.79 -13.07
N ILE A 79 7.89 4.40 -11.92
CA ILE A 79 8.60 3.74 -10.82
C ILE A 79 7.73 2.66 -10.18
N HIS A 80 6.42 2.89 -10.05
CA HIS A 80 5.48 1.92 -9.49
C HIS A 80 5.48 0.61 -10.30
N MET A 81 5.48 0.71 -11.62
CA MET A 81 5.56 -0.47 -12.49
C MET A 81 6.91 -1.19 -12.39
N VAL A 82 8.01 -0.44 -12.28
CA VAL A 82 9.35 -1.04 -12.07
C VAL A 82 9.41 -1.78 -10.73
N LEU A 83 8.89 -1.16 -9.67
CA LEU A 83 8.86 -1.74 -8.33
C LEU A 83 8.05 -3.06 -8.29
N HIS A 84 6.89 -3.10 -8.96
CA HIS A 84 6.10 -4.34 -9.06
C HIS A 84 6.77 -5.43 -9.88
N ARG A 85 7.67 -5.06 -10.80
CA ARG A 85 8.43 -6.00 -11.63
C ARG A 85 9.75 -6.42 -11.00
N ARG A 86 10.18 -5.83 -9.87
CA ARG A 86 11.53 -6.01 -9.32
C ARG A 86 11.94 -7.47 -9.12
N PHE A 87 11.00 -8.36 -8.80
CA PHE A 87 11.27 -9.79 -8.64
C PHE A 87 11.61 -10.49 -9.96
N ARG A 88 10.97 -10.09 -11.06
CA ARG A 88 11.16 -10.72 -12.39
C ARG A 88 12.18 -9.97 -13.23
N GLN A 89 12.33 -8.67 -13.00
CA GLN A 89 13.20 -7.76 -13.72
C GLN A 89 13.93 -6.87 -12.69
N PRO A 90 14.95 -7.39 -12.01
CA PRO A 90 15.61 -6.67 -10.92
C PRO A 90 16.47 -5.52 -11.41
N ASN A 91 17.04 -5.59 -12.62
CA ASN A 91 18.00 -4.59 -13.10
C ASN A 91 17.39 -3.17 -13.22
N PRO A 92 16.19 -2.98 -13.80
CA PRO A 92 15.52 -1.68 -13.75
C PRO A 92 15.31 -1.14 -12.33
N TRP A 93 14.99 -2.00 -11.36
CA TRP A 93 14.82 -1.57 -9.98
C TRP A 93 16.16 -1.18 -9.34
N LYS A 94 17.24 -1.95 -9.57
CA LYS A 94 18.59 -1.60 -9.11
C LYS A 94 19.03 -0.22 -9.59
N ARG A 95 18.73 0.14 -10.84
CA ARG A 95 19.01 1.49 -11.38
C ARG A 95 18.24 2.60 -10.64
N ILE A 96 17.00 2.34 -10.22
CA ILE A 96 16.24 3.27 -9.39
C ILE A 96 16.91 3.43 -8.02
N LEU A 97 17.38 2.33 -7.42
CA LEU A 97 18.13 2.38 -6.16
C LEU A 97 19.43 3.20 -6.31
N GLU A 98 20.22 2.93 -7.35
CA GLU A 98 21.47 3.66 -7.62
C GLU A 98 21.25 5.17 -7.81
N MET A 99 20.13 5.55 -8.41
CA MET A 99 19.83 6.96 -8.73
C MET A 99 19.28 7.75 -7.54
N TYR A 100 18.46 7.11 -6.68
CA TYR A 100 17.67 7.83 -5.68
C TYR A 100 17.98 7.47 -4.23
N THR A 101 18.77 6.42 -3.97
CA THR A 101 19.22 6.12 -2.61
C THR A 101 20.27 7.14 -2.20
N VAL A 102 20.04 7.85 -1.09
CA VAL A 102 21.00 8.82 -0.55
C VAL A 102 21.66 8.27 0.71
N THR A 103 20.85 7.76 1.63
CA THR A 103 21.26 7.31 2.96
C THR A 103 21.19 5.80 3.14
N GLY A 104 20.45 5.10 2.28
CA GLY A 104 20.12 3.68 2.46
C GLY A 104 19.01 3.44 3.49
N GLN A 105 18.49 4.50 4.13
CA GLN A 105 17.39 4.41 5.11
C GLN A 105 16.04 4.78 4.51
N GLU A 106 15.99 5.19 3.24
CA GLU A 106 14.74 5.43 2.55
C GLU A 106 13.92 4.13 2.50
N TRP A 107 12.60 4.24 2.60
CA TRP A 107 11.70 3.09 2.69
C TRP A 107 11.88 2.08 1.55
N PHE A 108 12.32 2.55 0.38
CA PHE A 108 12.50 1.73 -0.82
C PHE A 108 13.88 1.06 -0.91
N SER A 109 14.87 1.57 -0.18
CA SER A 109 16.28 1.16 -0.29
C SER A 109 16.52 -0.27 0.22
N ASN A 110 15.68 -0.74 1.14
CA ASN A 110 15.81 -2.06 1.78
C ASN A 110 14.75 -3.08 1.32
N LEU A 111 14.04 -2.80 0.22
CA LEU A 111 13.06 -3.75 -0.29
C LEU A 111 13.74 -4.98 -0.89
N SER A 112 13.27 -6.16 -0.49
CA SER A 112 13.74 -7.43 -1.02
C SER A 112 13.60 -7.50 -2.54
N LEU A 113 14.63 -8.02 -3.21
CA LEU A 113 14.62 -8.34 -4.64
C LEU A 113 13.95 -9.69 -4.94
N GLU A 114 13.64 -10.46 -3.90
CA GLU A 114 12.91 -11.72 -3.96
C GLU A 114 11.57 -11.59 -3.24
N PRO A 115 10.52 -12.31 -3.69
CA PRO A 115 9.24 -12.28 -3.01
C PRO A 115 9.36 -12.86 -1.60
N ILE A 116 8.83 -12.16 -0.61
CA ILE A 116 8.64 -12.65 0.75
C ILE A 116 7.15 -12.87 1.00
N ASP A 117 6.75 -13.96 1.67
CA ASP A 117 5.33 -14.14 2.04
C ASP A 117 4.98 -13.30 3.27
N LEU A 118 5.00 -11.97 3.10
CA LEU A 118 4.67 -11.01 4.14
C LEU A 118 3.24 -11.20 4.64
N ALA A 119 2.31 -11.53 3.73
CA ALA A 119 0.93 -11.78 4.09
C ALA A 119 0.80 -12.97 5.07
N ALA A 120 1.49 -14.10 4.81
CA ALA A 120 1.50 -15.24 5.73
C ALA A 120 2.14 -14.88 7.07
N ILE A 121 3.27 -14.16 7.06
CA ILE A 121 3.93 -13.69 8.30
C ILE A 121 2.95 -12.85 9.13
N LEU A 122 2.22 -11.92 8.51
CA LEU A 122 1.26 -11.06 9.20
C LEU A 122 0.04 -11.84 9.71
N ARG A 123 -0.49 -12.79 8.94
CA ARG A 123 -1.58 -13.68 9.38
C ARG A 123 -1.16 -14.56 10.55
N ALA A 124 0.06 -15.10 10.53
CA ALA A 124 0.58 -15.90 11.64
C ALA A 124 0.73 -15.06 12.91
N LYS A 125 1.19 -13.81 12.79
CA LYS A 125 1.41 -12.91 13.92
C LYS A 125 0.11 -12.34 14.52
N HIS A 126 -0.88 -12.03 13.70
CA HIS A 126 -2.07 -11.26 14.11
C HIS A 126 -3.39 -12.02 13.96
N GLY A 127 -3.34 -13.28 13.53
CA GLY A 127 -4.52 -14.09 13.20
C GLY A 127 -5.08 -13.77 11.81
N PRO A 128 -5.97 -14.63 11.28
CA PRO A 128 -6.52 -14.50 9.93
C PRO A 128 -7.39 -13.25 9.74
N GLY A 129 -7.97 -12.71 10.83
CA GLY A 129 -8.77 -11.49 10.80
C GLY A 129 -8.00 -10.24 10.36
N ILE A 130 -6.66 -10.29 10.30
CA ILE A 130 -5.85 -9.17 9.79
C ILE A 130 -6.17 -8.82 8.32
N ALA A 131 -6.70 -9.76 7.55
CA ALA A 131 -7.08 -9.56 6.15
C ALA A 131 -8.35 -8.71 5.99
N ASP A 132 -9.18 -8.57 7.03
CA ASP A 132 -10.33 -7.65 7.02
C ASP A 132 -9.87 -6.22 7.32
N VAL A 133 -9.33 -5.57 6.28
CA VAL A 133 -8.77 -4.22 6.38
C VAL A 133 -9.79 -3.15 6.75
N PHE A 134 -11.07 -3.35 6.43
CA PHE A 134 -12.15 -2.42 6.77
C PHE A 134 -12.47 -2.46 8.26
N CYS A 135 -12.54 -3.66 8.84
CA CYS A 135 -12.69 -3.83 10.29
C CYS A 135 -11.51 -3.17 11.05
N LYS A 136 -10.27 -3.34 10.58
CA LYS A 136 -9.10 -2.70 11.23
C LYS A 136 -9.06 -1.19 11.08
N ALA A 137 -9.45 -0.67 9.92
CA ALA A 137 -9.52 0.76 9.66
C ALA A 137 -10.41 1.49 10.67
N GLN A 138 -11.52 0.87 11.08
CA GLN A 138 -12.39 1.41 12.12
C GLN A 138 -11.66 1.54 13.46
N SER A 139 -10.94 0.51 13.90
CA SER A 139 -10.17 0.55 15.15
C SER A 139 -9.11 1.64 15.13
N VAL A 140 -8.42 1.83 14.00
CA VAL A 140 -7.44 2.92 13.82
C VAL A 140 -8.12 4.30 13.86
N ARG A 141 -9.29 4.45 13.22
CA ARG A 141 -10.07 5.70 13.30
C ARG A 141 -10.51 6.00 14.73
N LEU A 142 -11.06 5.01 15.44
CA LEU A 142 -11.49 5.18 16.83
C LEU A 142 -10.31 5.56 17.73
N ALA A 143 -9.14 4.94 17.53
CA ALA A 143 -7.92 5.30 18.25
C ALA A 143 -7.41 6.71 17.91
N GLY A 144 -7.49 7.13 16.65
CA GLY A 144 -7.12 8.49 16.21
C GLY A 144 -8.08 9.58 16.70
N VAL A 145 -9.39 9.28 16.77
CA VAL A 145 -10.40 10.18 17.36
C VAL A 145 -10.20 10.33 18.87
N GLN A 146 -9.82 9.25 19.57
CA GLN A 146 -9.48 9.34 21.00
C GLN A 146 -8.19 10.11 21.27
N ALA A 147 -7.21 10.07 20.35
CA ALA A 147 -5.98 10.87 20.46
C ALA A 147 -6.22 12.37 20.18
N ALA A 148 -7.13 12.70 19.25
CA ALA A 148 -7.49 14.09 18.93
C ALA A 148 -8.37 14.78 20.01
N ALA A 149 -8.98 14.02 20.91
CA ALA A 149 -9.82 14.53 22.01
C ALA A 149 -9.02 14.89 23.29
N ARG A 150 -7.68 14.94 23.22
CA ARG A 150 -6.78 15.30 24.33
C ARG A 150 -5.79 16.42 23.97
N CYS A 151 -6.25 17.45 23.27
CA CYS A 151 -5.55 18.74 23.16
C CYS A 151 -6.51 19.85 23.57
#